data_AF-A0A832J748-F1
#
_entry.id   AF-A0A832J748-F1
#
_cell.length_a   1.000
_cell.length_b   1.000
_cell.length_c   1.000
_cell.angle_alpha   90.00
_cell.angle_beta   90.00
_cell.angle_gamma   90.00
#
_symmetry.space_group_name_H-M   'P 1'
#
loop_
_entity.id
_entity.type
_entity.pdbx_description
1 polymer ?
#
loop_
_entity_poly.entity_id
_entity_poly.type
_entity_poly.pdbx_seq_one_letter_code
_entity_poly.pdbx_strand_id
1 'polypeptide(L)'
;METAIVTMIGGAIVASAGLMLDRRKQKARIDEVRSLLKADMSFDLECSVGFYDQLLKEWQLADPDWLATLQQLKDSNPTYCKNQEWMGLFDPLNSKVQVYDYYAASSELFDRIEQLYAELHSAIVGDVDQAVCESAQAELSDAIAQLKDCREQAVELLRAFGMEEAALAQAA
;
A
#
# COMPACT_ATOMS: atom_id res chain seq x y z
N MET A 1 7.10 -53.91 -35.28
CA MET A 1 6.49 -53.68 -33.93
C MET A 1 7.37 -52.79 -33.05
N GLU A 2 8.70 -52.87 -33.16
CA GLU A 2 9.65 -52.06 -32.37
C GLU A 2 9.60 -50.55 -32.64
N THR A 3 9.33 -50.10 -33.87
CA THR A 3 9.23 -48.67 -34.23
C THR A 3 8.02 -47.95 -33.60
N ALA A 4 6.93 -48.68 -33.32
CA ALA A 4 5.73 -48.10 -32.71
C ALA A 4 5.92 -47.83 -31.20
N ILE A 5 6.64 -48.70 -30.50
CA ILE A 5 6.91 -48.59 -29.06
C ILE A 5 7.90 -47.44 -28.79
N VAL A 6 8.95 -47.31 -29.61
CA VAL A 6 9.95 -46.22 -29.48
C VAL A 6 9.30 -44.85 -29.74
N THR A 7 8.39 -44.75 -30.71
CA THR A 7 7.69 -43.50 -31.02
C THR A 7 6.69 -43.11 -29.91
N MET A 8 6.00 -44.08 -29.30
CA MET A 8 5.11 -43.85 -28.16
C MET A 8 5.86 -43.41 -26.89
N ILE A 9 6.98 -44.07 -26.57
CA ILE A 9 7.80 -43.75 -25.40
C ILE A 9 8.50 -42.39 -25.60
N GLY A 10 9.01 -42.12 -26.80
CA GLY A 10 9.58 -40.82 -27.16
C GLY A 10 8.57 -39.67 -27.04
N GLY A 11 7.33 -39.87 -27.51
CA GLY A 11 6.25 -38.88 -27.38
C GLY A 11 5.84 -38.59 -25.93
N ALA A 12 5.77 -39.62 -25.09
CA ALA A 12 5.42 -39.47 -23.67
C ALA A 12 6.51 -38.73 -22.87
N ILE A 13 7.79 -38.98 -23.15
CA ILE A 13 8.93 -38.30 -22.51
C ILE A 13 8.99 -36.83 -22.94
N VAL A 14 8.77 -36.53 -24.23
CA VAL A 14 8.77 -35.15 -24.73
C VAL A 14 7.59 -34.34 -24.16
N ALA A 15 6.39 -34.93 -24.08
CA ALA A 15 5.22 -34.26 -23.50
C ALA A 15 5.38 -33.97 -21.99
N SER A 16 5.94 -34.92 -21.24
CA SER A 16 6.20 -34.74 -19.80
C SER A 16 7.35 -33.75 -19.53
N ALA A 17 8.40 -33.75 -20.35
CA ALA A 17 9.45 -32.73 -20.31
C ALA A 17 8.90 -31.33 -20.66
N GLY A 18 8.00 -31.23 -21.66
CA GLY A 18 7.30 -29.99 -22.02
C GLY A 18 6.49 -29.43 -20.86
N LEU A 19 5.66 -30.25 -20.21
CA LEU A 19 4.90 -29.86 -19.01
C LEU A 19 5.80 -29.41 -17.85
N MET A 20 6.95 -30.05 -17.65
CA MET A 20 7.88 -29.67 -16.59
C MET A 20 8.59 -28.34 -16.90
N LEU A 21 8.99 -28.11 -18.14
CA LEU A 21 9.58 -26.85 -18.59
C LEU A 21 8.57 -25.70 -18.51
N ASP A 22 7.33 -25.93 -18.90
CA ASP A 22 6.26 -24.93 -18.80
C ASP A 22 5.94 -24.60 -17.34
N ARG A 23 5.88 -25.60 -16.45
CA ARG A 23 5.74 -25.36 -15.00
C ARG A 23 6.91 -24.57 -14.42
N ARG A 24 8.15 -24.83 -14.86
CA ARG A 24 9.32 -24.06 -14.43
C ARG A 24 9.27 -22.61 -14.93
N LYS A 25 8.89 -22.39 -16.19
CA LYS A 25 8.71 -21.05 -16.75
C LYS A 25 7.59 -20.28 -16.06
N GLN A 26 6.46 -20.92 -15.79
CA GLN A 26 5.36 -20.33 -15.05
C GLN A 26 5.78 -19.97 -13.63
N LYS A 27 6.50 -20.86 -12.94
CA LYS A 27 7.05 -20.56 -11.61
C LYS A 27 8.00 -19.36 -11.64
N ALA A 28 8.95 -19.33 -12.58
CA ALA A 28 9.88 -18.22 -12.72
C ALA A 28 9.16 -16.88 -12.97
N ARG A 29 8.10 -16.88 -13.81
CA ARG A 29 7.27 -15.69 -14.04
C ARG A 29 6.52 -15.26 -12.78
N ILE A 30 5.96 -16.20 -12.02
CA ILE A 30 5.27 -15.89 -10.76
C ILE A 30 6.25 -15.30 -9.74
N ASP A 31 7.45 -15.86 -9.63
CA ASP A 31 8.49 -15.37 -8.73
C ASP A 31 8.98 -13.97 -9.15
N GLU A 32 9.10 -13.72 -10.46
CA GLU A 32 9.43 -12.39 -11.02
C GLU A 32 8.32 -11.36 -10.73
N VAL A 33 7.06 -11.69 -11.01
CA VAL A 33 5.91 -10.81 -10.71
C VAL A 33 5.82 -10.52 -9.21
N ARG A 34 6.03 -11.52 -8.35
CA ARG A 34 6.08 -11.33 -6.90
C ARG A 34 7.20 -10.35 -6.50
N SER A 35 8.38 -10.49 -7.10
CA SER A 35 9.51 -9.59 -6.83
C SER A 35 9.21 -8.16 -7.23
N LEU A 36 8.58 -7.95 -8.40
CA LEU A 36 8.20 -6.63 -8.89
C LEU A 36 7.13 -6.00 -7.99
N LEU A 37 6.07 -6.73 -7.66
CA LEU A 37 5.01 -6.24 -6.76
C LEU A 37 5.57 -5.85 -5.39
N LYS A 38 6.48 -6.65 -4.84
CA LYS A 38 7.13 -6.32 -3.57
C LYS A 38 7.95 -5.03 -3.68
N ALA A 39 8.70 -4.85 -4.77
CA ALA A 39 9.49 -3.63 -4.99
C ALA A 39 8.59 -2.40 -5.11
N ASP A 40 7.52 -2.48 -5.91
CA ASP A 40 6.58 -1.38 -6.10
C ASP A 40 5.85 -1.01 -4.79
N MET A 41 5.41 -2.01 -4.02
CA MET A 41 4.79 -1.75 -2.71
C MET A 41 5.76 -1.15 -1.71
N SER A 42 7.01 -1.60 -1.71
CA SER A 42 8.01 -1.05 -0.81
C SER A 42 8.28 0.42 -1.15
N PHE A 43 8.33 0.75 -2.44
CA PHE A 43 8.46 2.13 -2.90
C PHE A 43 7.25 2.99 -2.47
N ASP A 44 6.02 2.51 -2.68
CA ASP A 44 4.80 3.20 -2.23
C ASP A 44 4.82 3.46 -0.72
N LEU A 45 5.19 2.46 0.07
CA LEU A 45 5.27 2.57 1.54
C LEU A 45 6.36 3.55 1.99
N GLU A 46 7.54 3.55 1.34
CA GLU A 46 8.61 4.50 1.63
C GLU A 46 8.16 5.94 1.34
N CYS A 47 7.56 6.18 0.18
CA CYS A 47 6.98 7.47 -0.16
C CYS A 47 5.90 7.88 0.85
N SER A 48 5.01 6.96 1.21
CA SER A 48 3.94 7.21 2.18
C SER A 48 4.50 7.64 3.54
N VAL A 49 5.54 6.97 4.05
CA VAL A 49 6.20 7.33 5.33
C VAL A 49 6.72 8.77 5.28
N GLY A 50 7.39 9.16 4.19
CA GLY A 50 7.87 10.52 3.99
C GLY A 50 6.73 11.56 4.00
N PHE A 51 5.63 11.26 3.30
CA PHE A 51 4.47 12.14 3.26
C PHE A 51 3.73 12.21 4.61
N TYR A 52 3.63 11.12 5.37
CA TYR A 52 3.07 11.17 6.73
C TYR A 52 3.89 12.08 7.63
N ASP A 53 5.23 11.96 7.61
CA ASP A 53 6.13 12.78 8.42
C ASP A 53 6.01 14.27 8.04
N GLN A 54 5.90 14.56 6.75
CA GLN A 54 5.68 15.91 6.25
C GLN A 54 4.31 16.47 6.67
N LEU A 55 3.23 15.72 6.48
CA LEU A 55 1.87 16.14 6.81
C LEU A 55 1.73 16.43 8.30
N LEU A 56 2.23 15.54 9.16
CA LEU A 56 2.20 15.73 10.61
C LEU A 56 2.96 16.97 11.06
N LYS A 57 4.07 17.30 10.38
CA LYS A 57 4.84 18.52 10.64
C LYS A 57 4.09 19.76 10.18
N GLU A 58 3.55 19.77 8.96
CA GLU A 58 2.78 20.89 8.41
C GLU A 58 1.55 21.19 9.27
N TRP A 59 0.83 20.15 9.71
CA TRP A 59 -0.28 20.28 10.64
C TRP A 59 0.12 20.93 11.97
N GLN A 60 1.24 20.49 12.57
CA GLN A 60 1.74 21.07 13.83
C GLN A 60 2.14 22.54 13.69
N LEU A 61 2.59 22.95 12.51
CA LEU A 61 2.96 24.32 12.19
C LEU A 61 1.77 25.17 11.73
N ALA A 62 0.58 24.58 11.61
CA ALA A 62 -0.59 25.18 10.98
C ALA A 62 -0.28 25.73 9.56
N ASP A 63 0.59 25.02 8.84
CA ASP A 63 0.99 25.36 7.48
C ASP A 63 -0.15 25.00 6.52
N PRO A 64 -0.71 25.94 5.73
CA PRO A 64 -1.82 25.67 4.82
C PRO A 64 -1.54 24.62 3.75
N ASP A 65 -0.28 24.27 3.49
CA ASP A 65 0.11 23.32 2.45
C ASP A 65 -0.20 21.85 2.82
N TRP A 66 -0.61 21.57 4.06
CA TRP A 66 -0.91 20.20 4.53
C TRP A 66 -1.94 19.44 3.70
N LEU A 67 -2.88 20.14 3.05
CA LEU A 67 -3.85 19.54 2.12
C LEU A 67 -3.20 19.06 0.82
N ALA A 68 -2.20 19.77 0.33
CA ALA A 68 -1.45 19.34 -0.86
C ALA A 68 -0.65 18.08 -0.54
N THR A 69 -0.05 18.01 0.65
CA THR A 69 0.66 16.81 1.13
C THR A 69 -0.30 15.63 1.35
N LEU A 70 -1.51 15.87 1.86
CA LEU A 70 -2.55 14.82 1.93
C LEU A 70 -2.89 14.26 0.55
N GLN A 71 -3.02 15.13 -0.46
CA GLN A 71 -3.26 14.69 -1.83
C GLN A 71 -2.08 13.87 -2.38
N GLN A 72 -0.84 14.32 -2.14
CA GLN A 72 0.36 13.56 -2.54
C GLN A 72 0.42 12.19 -1.88
N LEU A 73 0.05 12.10 -0.60
CA LEU A 73 -0.05 10.84 0.13
C LEU A 73 -1.08 9.90 -0.50
N LYS A 74 -2.27 10.41 -0.86
CA LYS A 74 -3.29 9.63 -1.61
C LYS A 74 -2.76 9.14 -2.95
N ASP A 75 -2.09 10.01 -3.68
CA ASP A 75 -1.54 9.70 -5.01
C ASP A 75 -0.36 8.73 -4.96
N SER A 76 0.32 8.63 -3.82
CA SER A 76 1.45 7.72 -3.56
C SER A 76 1.05 6.28 -3.25
N ASN A 77 -0.25 6.00 -3.12
CA ASN A 77 -0.79 4.67 -2.82
C ASN A 77 -1.42 3.92 -4.04
N PRO A 78 -0.94 4.04 -5.30
CA PRO A 78 -1.65 3.48 -6.45
C PRO A 78 -1.39 1.99 -6.66
N THR A 79 -0.30 1.43 -6.12
CA THR A 79 0.14 0.07 -6.48
C THR A 79 -0.84 -0.96 -5.96
N TYR A 80 -1.32 -0.82 -4.73
CA TYR A 80 -2.32 -1.73 -4.19
C TYR A 80 -3.63 -1.70 -5.00
N CYS A 81 -4.18 -0.50 -5.25
CA CYS A 81 -5.44 -0.33 -5.98
C CYS A 81 -5.36 -0.92 -7.41
N LYS A 82 -4.20 -0.79 -8.07
CA LYS A 82 -3.99 -1.28 -9.43
C LYS A 82 -3.67 -2.78 -9.50
N ASN A 83 -3.21 -3.39 -8.40
CA ASN A 83 -2.71 -4.77 -8.40
C ASN A 83 -3.47 -5.70 -7.43
N GLN A 84 -4.70 -5.35 -7.04
CA GLN A 84 -5.51 -6.12 -6.09
C GLN A 84 -5.66 -7.61 -6.47
N GLU A 85 -5.80 -7.90 -7.76
CA GLU A 85 -5.89 -9.27 -8.31
C GLU A 85 -4.59 -10.07 -8.15
N TRP A 86 -3.45 -9.40 -8.15
CA TRP A 86 -2.12 -9.99 -7.99
C TRP A 86 -1.69 -10.12 -6.53
N MET A 87 -2.43 -9.52 -5.58
CA MET A 87 -2.21 -9.68 -4.14
C MET A 87 -2.31 -11.13 -3.67
N GLY A 88 -3.01 -11.99 -4.43
CA GLY A 88 -3.04 -13.43 -4.18
C GLY A 88 -1.69 -14.14 -4.37
N LEU A 89 -0.70 -13.49 -4.98
CA LEU A 89 0.65 -14.05 -5.17
C LEU A 89 1.55 -13.94 -3.92
N PHE A 90 1.15 -13.11 -2.95
CA PHE A 90 1.69 -13.11 -1.60
C PHE A 90 1.01 -14.25 -0.80
N ASP A 91 1.71 -15.38 -0.61
CA ASP A 91 1.23 -16.56 0.13
C ASP A 91 1.69 -16.52 1.62
N PRO A 92 1.25 -17.45 2.51
CA PRO A 92 0.22 -17.23 3.51
C PRO A 92 0.84 -17.03 4.90
N LEU A 93 1.20 -15.80 5.27
CA LEU A 93 1.70 -15.50 6.61
C LEU A 93 1.32 -14.07 7.00
N ASN A 94 0.03 -13.82 7.18
CA ASN A 94 -0.57 -12.57 7.69
C ASN A 94 -0.27 -11.27 6.92
N SER A 95 0.76 -11.23 6.08
CA SER A 95 1.25 -10.05 5.37
C SER A 95 0.27 -9.58 4.30
N LYS A 96 -0.42 -10.49 3.60
CA LYS A 96 -1.48 -10.10 2.66
C LYS A 96 -2.62 -9.35 3.37
N VAL A 97 -3.04 -9.86 4.53
CA VAL A 97 -4.12 -9.24 5.33
C VAL A 97 -3.65 -7.91 5.89
N GLN A 98 -2.45 -7.85 6.47
CA GLN A 98 -1.87 -6.61 6.99
C GLN A 98 -1.68 -5.53 5.91
N VAL A 99 -1.19 -5.90 4.73
CA VAL A 99 -1.04 -4.98 3.60
C VAL A 99 -2.41 -4.49 3.16
N TYR A 100 -3.37 -5.40 2.95
CA TYR A 100 -4.76 -5.03 2.59
C TYR A 100 -5.38 -4.07 3.61
N ASP A 101 -5.30 -4.43 4.90
CA ASP A 101 -5.88 -3.67 6.00
C ASP A 101 -5.24 -2.29 6.09
N TYR A 102 -3.92 -2.18 5.93
CA TYR A 102 -3.22 -0.91 5.88
C TYR A 102 -3.70 -0.02 4.73
N TYR A 103 -3.71 -0.54 3.49
CA TYR A 103 -4.11 0.26 2.33
C TYR A 103 -5.58 0.66 2.38
N ALA A 104 -6.45 -0.21 2.90
CA ALA A 104 -7.87 0.10 3.09
C ALA A 104 -8.08 1.16 4.18
N ALA A 105 -7.48 0.96 5.37
CA ALA A 105 -7.62 1.88 6.50
C ALA A 105 -7.02 3.25 6.21
N SER A 106 -5.84 3.32 5.59
CA SER A 106 -5.21 4.59 5.22
C SER A 106 -6.06 5.36 4.21
N SER A 107 -6.60 4.70 3.18
CA SER A 107 -7.48 5.36 2.21
C SER A 107 -8.75 5.91 2.86
N GLU A 108 -9.40 5.14 3.73
CA GLU A 108 -10.60 5.59 4.45
C GLU A 108 -10.29 6.79 5.36
N LEU A 109 -9.14 6.76 6.04
CA LEU A 109 -8.69 7.87 6.88
C LEU A 109 -8.45 9.14 6.08
N PHE A 110 -7.85 9.04 4.88
CA PHE A 110 -7.63 10.20 4.01
C PHE A 110 -8.93 10.86 3.60
N ASP A 111 -9.90 10.06 3.14
CA ASP A 111 -11.22 10.57 2.75
C ASP A 111 -11.97 11.18 3.95
N ARG A 112 -11.82 10.58 5.15
CA ARG A 112 -12.41 11.12 6.38
C ARG A 112 -11.80 12.47 6.77
N ILE A 113 -10.49 12.64 6.64
CA ILE A 113 -9.80 13.91 6.93
C ILE A 113 -10.27 15.00 5.98
N GLU A 114 -10.38 14.72 4.68
CA GLU A 114 -10.90 15.68 3.69
C GLU A 114 -12.34 16.09 4.00
N GLN A 115 -13.19 15.12 4.34
CA GLN A 115 -14.58 15.38 4.71
C GLN A 115 -14.66 16.28 5.95
N LEU A 116 -13.93 15.94 7.02
CA LEU A 116 -13.91 16.72 8.27
C LEU A 116 -13.41 18.14 8.04
N TYR A 117 -12.39 18.30 7.20
CA TYR A 117 -11.91 19.63 6.83
C TYR A 117 -12.95 20.44 6.04
N ALA A 118 -13.63 19.82 5.08
CA ALA A 118 -14.69 20.49 4.32
C ALA A 118 -15.87 20.91 5.22
N GLU A 119 -16.26 20.06 6.18
CA GLU A 119 -17.29 20.35 7.18
C GLU A 119 -16.87 21.53 8.07
N LEU A 120 -15.65 21.51 8.61
CA LEU A 120 -15.09 22.60 9.42
C LEU A 120 -15.03 23.91 8.63
N HIS A 121 -14.53 23.87 7.40
CA HIS A 121 -14.45 25.05 6.54
C HIS A 121 -15.84 25.62 6.24
N SER A 122 -16.83 24.77 5.93
CA SER A 122 -18.20 25.20 5.71
C SER A 122 -18.85 25.78 6.97
N ALA A 123 -18.53 25.24 8.16
CA ALA A 123 -19.06 25.76 9.42
C ALA A 123 -18.51 27.16 9.75
N ILE A 124 -17.20 27.36 9.53
CA ILE A 124 -16.53 28.65 9.70
C ILE A 124 -17.10 29.69 8.73
N VAL A 125 -17.24 29.35 7.45
CA VAL A 125 -17.76 30.27 6.42
C VAL A 125 -19.26 30.53 6.61
N GLY A 126 -20.00 29.54 7.09
CA GLY A 126 -21.44 29.62 7.32
C GLY A 126 -21.86 30.37 8.60
N ASP A 127 -20.89 30.88 9.37
CA ASP A 127 -21.11 31.55 10.67
C ASP A 127 -21.93 30.67 11.63
N VAL A 128 -21.62 29.38 11.63
CA VAL A 128 -22.29 28.36 12.47
C VAL A 128 -21.81 28.49 13.92
N ASP A 129 -22.62 28.02 14.87
CA ASP A 129 -22.33 28.00 16.30
C ASP A 129 -20.90 27.48 16.58
N GLN A 130 -20.18 28.22 17.43
CA GLN A 130 -18.81 27.94 17.83
C GLN A 130 -18.63 26.52 18.38
N ALA A 131 -19.65 25.96 19.05
CA ALA A 131 -19.63 24.59 19.54
C ALA A 131 -19.48 23.54 18.41
N VAL A 132 -20.06 23.81 17.24
CA VAL A 132 -19.97 22.93 16.06
C VAL A 132 -18.57 22.99 15.47
N CYS A 133 -17.99 24.18 15.37
CA CYS A 133 -16.61 24.37 14.91
C CYS A 133 -15.60 23.68 15.84
N GLU A 134 -15.77 23.82 17.16
CA GLU A 134 -14.90 23.16 18.15
C GLU A 134 -15.00 21.63 18.07
N SER A 135 -16.19 21.08 17.87
CA SER A 135 -16.39 19.63 17.68
C SER A 135 -15.70 19.12 16.41
N ALA A 136 -15.94 19.78 15.27
CA ALA A 136 -15.34 19.37 13.99
C ALA A 136 -13.81 19.48 14.01
N GLN A 137 -13.26 20.52 14.67
CA GLN A 137 -11.83 20.67 14.87
C GLN A 137 -11.23 19.57 15.75
N ALA A 138 -11.94 19.15 16.80
CA ALA A 138 -11.51 18.04 17.65
C ALA A 138 -11.47 16.71 16.87
N GLU A 139 -12.51 16.42 16.08
CA GLU A 139 -12.55 15.22 15.24
C GLU A 139 -11.45 15.22 14.17
N LEU A 140 -11.20 16.37 13.52
CA LEU A 140 -10.11 16.50 12.55
C LEU A 140 -8.75 16.27 13.21
N SER A 141 -8.55 16.80 14.42
CA SER A 141 -7.31 16.62 15.16
C SER A 141 -7.08 15.15 15.55
N ASP A 142 -8.14 14.43 15.93
CA ASP A 142 -8.06 13.00 16.24
C ASP A 142 -7.75 12.18 14.99
N ALA A 143 -8.41 12.45 13.86
CA ALA A 143 -8.13 11.78 12.59
C ALA A 143 -6.68 12.00 12.13
N ILE A 144 -6.14 13.22 12.29
CA ILE A 144 -4.74 13.49 11.98
C ILE A 144 -3.79 12.78 12.95
N ALA A 145 -4.18 12.60 14.21
CA ALA A 145 -3.39 11.80 15.14
C ALA A 145 -3.28 10.33 14.71
N GLN A 146 -4.35 9.76 14.16
CA GLN A 146 -4.39 8.38 13.63
C GLN A 146 -3.43 8.17 12.44
N LEU A 147 -3.01 9.23 11.74
CA LEU A 147 -1.98 9.13 10.69
C LEU A 147 -0.63 8.64 11.24
N LYS A 148 -0.34 8.87 12.53
CA LYS A 148 0.86 8.31 13.18
C LYS A 148 0.81 6.79 13.23
N ASP A 149 -0.35 6.23 13.54
CA ASP A 149 -0.55 4.78 13.59
C ASP A 149 -0.42 4.18 12.19
N CYS A 150 -0.99 4.83 11.16
CA CYS A 150 -0.80 4.42 9.77
C CYS A 150 0.68 4.47 9.34
N ARG A 151 1.41 5.52 9.73
CA ARG A 151 2.85 5.62 9.49
C ARG A 151 3.62 4.47 10.16
N GLU A 152 3.30 4.15 11.41
CA GLU A 152 3.94 3.03 12.11
C GLU A 152 3.66 1.70 11.43
N GLN A 153 2.43 1.45 11.01
CA GLN A 153 2.06 0.27 10.23
C GLN A 153 2.82 0.18 8.90
N ALA A 154 2.98 1.31 8.18
CA ALA A 154 3.76 1.35 6.95
C ALA A 154 5.23 0.96 7.18
N VAL A 155 5.83 1.44 8.28
CA VAL A 155 7.19 1.05 8.69
C VAL A 155 7.25 -0.43 9.05
N GLU A 156 6.29 -0.98 9.77
CA GLU A 156 6.23 -2.41 10.09
C GLU A 156 6.13 -3.28 8.83
N LEU A 157 5.33 -2.86 7.85
CA LEU A 157 5.22 -3.53 6.55
C LEU A 157 6.55 -3.50 5.78
N LEU A 158 7.26 -2.36 5.77
CA LEU A 158 8.60 -2.25 5.19
C LEU A 158 9.61 -3.20 5.86
N ARG A 159 9.55 -3.33 7.20
CA ARG A 159 10.36 -4.31 7.94
C ARG A 159 9.99 -5.74 7.58
N ALA A 160 8.69 -6.04 7.46
CA ALA A 160 8.21 -7.36 7.04
C ALA A 160 8.65 -7.71 5.61
N PHE A 161 8.83 -6.70 4.75
CA PHE A 161 9.44 -6.84 3.44
C PHE A 161 10.98 -6.96 3.47
N GLY A 162 11.62 -6.85 4.63
CA GLY A 162 13.06 -6.95 4.78
C GLY A 162 13.82 -5.73 4.23
N MET A 163 13.18 -4.56 4.26
CA MET A 163 13.76 -3.29 3.75
C MET A 163 14.07 -2.30 4.89
N GLU A 164 14.73 -2.77 5.96
CA GLU A 164 15.03 -1.94 7.15
C GLU A 164 15.95 -0.74 6.87
N GLU A 165 16.87 -0.83 5.91
CA GLU A 165 17.90 0.21 5.72
C GLU A 165 17.42 1.45 4.95
N ALA A 166 16.41 1.33 4.09
CA ALA A 166 15.91 2.45 3.29
C ALA A 166 14.95 3.37 4.08
N ALA A 167 14.11 2.79 4.94
CA ALA A 167 13.13 3.52 5.75
C ALA A 167 13.75 4.37 6.88
N LEU A 168 14.93 3.99 7.38
CA LEU A 168 15.63 4.71 8.45
C LEU A 168 16.60 5.78 7.92
N ALA A 169 17.08 5.65 6.68
CA ALA A 169 18.07 6.57 6.11
C ALA A 169 17.49 7.92 5.66
N GLN A 170 16.17 8.02 5.46
CA GLN A 170 15.51 9.28 5.08
C GLN A 170 15.00 10.10 6.27
N ALA A 171 15.00 9.53 7.47
CA ALA A 171 14.56 10.19 8.71
C ALA A 171 15.73 10.74 9.58
N ALA A 172 16.98 10.65 9.09
CA ALA A 172 18.19 11.17 9.72
C ALA A 172 18.73 12.38 8.96
#